data_AF-A0A835BN78-F1
#
_entry.id   AF-A0A835BN78-F1
#
_cell.length_a   1.000
_cell.length_b   1.000
_cell.length_c   1.000
_cell.angle_alpha   90.00
_cell.angle_beta   90.00
_cell.angle_gamma   90.00
#
_symmetry.space_group_name_H-M   'P 1'
#
loop_
_entity.id
_entity.type
_entity.pdbx_description
1 polymer ?
#
loop_
_entity_poly.entity_id
_entity_poly.type
_entity_poly.pdbx_seq_one_letter_code
_entity_poly.pdbx_strand_id
1 'polypeptide(L)'
;MPETAAHMMATCSYSAQVWNSFTHIGIVPQQLPPNDYRRLLQWWTCMTESTHQPESIKIQHAVIYTAWNIWKERCRRVFDNKEMTVPQLVLLIKQDIQNWHTTHACWEE
;
A
#
# COMPACT_ATOMS: atom_id res chain seq x y z
N MET A 1 18.94 -4.52 10.95
CA MET A 1 19.13 -4.63 9.48
C MET A 1 19.33 -3.24 8.91
N PRO A 2 20.09 -3.07 7.81
CA PRO A 2 20.18 -1.79 7.12
C PRO A 2 18.81 -1.36 6.61
N GLU A 3 18.54 -0.07 6.67
CA GLU A 3 17.26 0.48 6.27
C GLU A 3 17.22 0.69 4.75
N THR A 4 16.87 -0.37 4.02
CA THR A 4 16.74 -0.37 2.56
C THR A 4 15.30 -0.08 2.14
N ALA A 5 15.06 0.44 0.93
CA ALA A 5 13.70 0.68 0.44
C ALA A 5 12.77 -0.55 0.58
N ALA A 6 13.27 -1.75 0.31
CA ALA A 6 12.52 -3.00 0.53
C ALA A 6 12.17 -3.20 2.01
N HIS A 7 13.09 -2.92 2.93
CA HIS A 7 12.82 -2.97 4.35
C HIS A 7 11.77 -1.96 4.78
N MET A 8 11.91 -0.70 4.36
CA MET A 8 10.98 0.37 4.71
C MET A 8 9.56 0.07 4.23
N MET A 9 9.43 -0.38 2.98
CA MET A 9 8.15 -0.46 2.29
C MET A 9 7.43 -1.79 2.52
N ALA A 10 8.16 -2.88 2.77
CA ALA A 10 7.61 -4.22 2.71
C ALA A 10 8.02 -5.12 3.90
N THR A 11 9.31 -5.13 4.28
CA THR A 11 9.83 -6.20 5.17
C THR A 11 9.96 -5.80 6.64
N CYS A 12 9.83 -4.52 7.00
CA CYS A 12 9.74 -4.12 8.39
C CYS A 12 8.39 -4.57 9.00
N SER A 13 8.38 -4.80 10.32
CA SER A 13 7.21 -5.35 11.03
C SER A 13 5.98 -4.45 10.92
N TYR A 14 6.16 -3.13 10.88
CA TYR A 14 5.06 -2.17 10.74
C TYR A 14 4.42 -2.27 9.36
N SER A 15 5.22 -2.12 8.29
CA SER A 15 4.75 -2.18 6.91
C SER A 15 4.14 -3.54 6.59
N ALA A 16 4.78 -4.63 7.00
CA ALA A 16 4.23 -5.98 6.82
C ALA A 16 2.84 -6.14 7.44
N GLN A 17 2.60 -5.60 8.64
CA GLN A 17 1.28 -5.65 9.27
C GLN A 17 0.22 -4.83 8.52
N VAL A 18 0.60 -3.68 7.95
CA VAL A 18 -0.30 -2.87 7.10
C VAL A 18 -0.70 -3.67 5.85
N TRP A 19 0.27 -4.22 5.13
CA TRP A 19 0.00 -5.06 3.95
C TRP A 19 -0.84 -6.30 4.30
N ASN A 20 -0.51 -6.98 5.39
CA ASN A 20 -1.29 -8.12 5.87
C ASN A 20 -2.75 -7.73 6.15
N SER A 21 -3.00 -6.54 6.70
CA SER A 21 -4.35 -6.04 6.93
C SER A 21 -5.13 -5.90 5.62
N PHE A 22 -4.52 -5.39 4.55
CA PHE A 22 -5.15 -5.27 3.23
C PHE A 22 -5.37 -6.61 2.52
N THR A 23 -4.47 -7.57 2.73
CA THR A 23 -4.62 -8.92 2.18
C THR A 23 -5.71 -9.71 2.89
N HIS A 24 -5.84 -9.56 4.21
CA HIS A 24 -6.83 -10.28 5.01
C HIS A 24 -8.26 -9.83 4.67
N ILE A 25 -8.45 -8.55 4.30
CA ILE A 25 -9.75 -8.00 3.89
C ILE A 25 -10.00 -8.14 2.38
N GLY A 26 -9.11 -8.79 1.63
CA GLY A 26 -9.30 -9.08 0.20
C GLY A 26 -9.13 -7.88 -0.73
N ILE A 27 -8.56 -6.76 -0.27
CA ILE A 27 -8.28 -5.59 -1.14
C ILE A 27 -7.04 -5.84 -2.01
N VAL A 28 -6.03 -6.51 -1.44
CA VAL A 28 -4.82 -6.93 -2.14
C VAL A 28 -4.83 -8.45 -2.23
N PRO A 29 -4.76 -9.05 -3.42
CA PRO A 29 -5.06 -10.47 -3.60
C PRO A 29 -3.94 -11.40 -3.09
N GLN A 30 -2.73 -10.89 -2.87
CA GLN A 30 -1.58 -11.70 -2.49
C GLN A 30 -0.77 -11.02 -1.39
N GLN A 31 -0.34 -11.81 -0.40
CA GLN A 31 0.60 -11.37 0.62
C GLN A 31 1.93 -10.95 0.03
N LEU A 32 2.60 -10.03 0.73
CA LEU A 32 3.96 -9.66 0.39
C LEU A 32 4.90 -10.86 0.53
N PRO A 33 5.82 -11.08 -0.42
CA PRO A 33 6.81 -12.12 -0.29
C PRO A 33 7.80 -11.79 0.85
N PRO A 34 8.23 -12.80 1.62
CA PRO A 34 9.19 -12.60 2.69
C PRO A 34 10.58 -12.26 2.14
N ASN A 35 11.09 -11.09 2.53
CA ASN A 35 12.49 -10.65 2.51
C ASN A 35 13.34 -11.06 1.28
N ASP A 36 12.78 -10.95 0.07
CA ASP A 36 13.47 -11.16 -1.19
C ASP A 36 13.09 -10.03 -2.15
N TYR A 37 14.08 -9.20 -2.51
CA TYR A 37 13.86 -8.03 -3.37
C TYR A 37 13.33 -8.41 -4.76
N ARG A 38 13.81 -9.52 -5.35
CA ARG A 38 13.36 -9.96 -6.67
C ARG A 38 11.91 -10.39 -6.62
N ARG A 39 11.52 -11.13 -5.57
CA ARG A 39 10.12 -11.53 -5.37
C ARG A 39 9.24 -10.32 -5.09
N LEU A 40 9.71 -9.35 -4.32
CA LEU A 40 8.98 -8.11 -4.06
C LEU A 40 8.73 -7.33 -5.35
N LEU A 41 9.75 -7.21 -6.21
CA LEU A 41 9.61 -6.57 -7.51
C LEU A 41 8.61 -7.31 -8.40
N GLN A 42 8.71 -8.65 -8.47
CA GLN A 42 7.77 -9.47 -9.22
C GLN A 42 6.34 -9.31 -8.71
N TRP A 43 6.14 -9.35 -7.39
CA TRP A 43 4.84 -9.13 -6.75
C TRP A 43 4.28 -7.76 -7.13
N TRP A 44 5.12 -6.71 -7.05
CA TRP A 44 4.73 -5.35 -7.40
C TRP A 44 4.28 -5.28 -8.86
N THR A 45 5.08 -5.84 -9.76
CA THR A 45 4.77 -5.94 -11.19
C THR A 45 3.44 -6.65 -11.41
N CYS A 46 3.23 -7.83 -10.83
CA CYS A 46 1.95 -8.56 -10.96
C CYS A 46 0.74 -7.79 -10.41
N MET A 47 0.91 -7.00 -9.35
CA MET A 47 -0.18 -6.23 -8.75
C MET A 47 -0.47 -4.91 -9.47
N THR A 48 0.49 -4.39 -10.23
CA THR A 48 0.39 -3.06 -10.87
C THR A 48 0.36 -3.11 -12.40
N GLU A 49 0.65 -4.25 -13.02
CA GLU A 49 0.40 -4.47 -14.44
C GLU A 49 -1.10 -4.61 -14.67
N SER A 50 -1.71 -3.60 -15.28
CA SER A 50 -3.14 -3.61 -15.59
C SER A 50 -3.38 -4.30 -16.94
N THR A 51 -4.22 -5.33 -16.95
CA THR A 51 -5.16 -5.51 -18.05
C THR A 51 -6.18 -4.37 -17.92
N HIS A 52 -6.72 -3.76 -18.98
CA HIS A 52 -7.69 -2.63 -18.87
C HIS A 52 -9.04 -2.98 -18.20
N GLN A 53 -9.07 -4.01 -17.34
CA GLN A 53 -10.23 -4.45 -16.60
C GLN A 53 -10.46 -3.57 -15.35
N PRO A 54 -11.70 -3.27 -14.99
CA PRO A 54 -12.00 -2.43 -13.82
C PRO A 54 -11.44 -2.98 -12.49
N GLU A 55 -11.35 -4.30 -12.35
CA GLU A 55 -10.87 -4.96 -11.13
C GLU A 55 -9.36 -4.80 -10.95
N SER A 56 -8.57 -4.99 -12.01
CA SER A 56 -7.11 -4.81 -11.97
C SER A 56 -6.73 -3.36 -11.65
N ILE A 57 -7.49 -2.38 -12.16
CA ILE A 57 -7.29 -0.95 -11.83
C ILE A 57 -7.53 -0.69 -10.33
N LYS A 58 -8.57 -1.29 -9.74
CA LYS A 58 -8.84 -1.16 -8.29
C LYS A 58 -7.69 -1.74 -7.46
N ILE A 59 -7.19 -2.91 -7.84
CA ILE A 59 -6.04 -3.55 -7.16
C ILE A 59 -4.80 -2.66 -7.30
N GLN A 60 -4.50 -2.18 -8.50
CA GLN A 60 -3.36 -1.29 -8.77
C GLN A 60 -3.45 -0.03 -7.91
N HIS A 61 -4.60 0.64 -7.86
CA HIS A 61 -4.81 1.81 -7.00
C HIS A 61 -4.59 1.45 -5.53
N ALA A 62 -5.19 0.38 -5.03
CA ALA A 62 -5.01 -0.02 -3.63
C ALA A 62 -3.54 -0.25 -3.27
N VAL A 63 -2.77 -0.90 -4.16
CA VAL A 63 -1.35 -1.18 -3.97
C VAL A 63 -0.54 0.12 -3.96
N ILE A 64 -0.77 1.01 -4.92
CA ILE A 64 -0.08 2.31 -5.01
C ILE A 64 -0.38 3.17 -3.78
N TYR A 65 -1.65 3.31 -3.40
CA TYR A 65 -2.05 4.12 -2.25
C TYR A 65 -1.55 3.57 -0.92
N THR A 66 -1.51 2.25 -0.77
CA THR A 66 -0.94 1.61 0.43
C THR A 66 0.55 1.90 0.53
N ALA A 67 1.31 1.71 -0.56
CA ALA A 67 2.73 2.02 -0.60
C ALA A 67 3.02 3.50 -0.31
N TRP A 68 2.26 4.40 -0.95
CA TRP A 68 2.40 5.84 -0.74
C TRP A 68 2.17 6.24 0.72
N ASN A 69 1.13 5.71 1.37
CA ASN A 69 0.82 6.02 2.76
C ASN A 69 1.83 5.43 3.74
N ILE A 70 2.37 4.24 3.47
CA ILE A 70 3.49 3.68 4.25
C ILE A 70 4.71 4.60 4.18
N TRP A 71 5.04 5.08 2.98
CA TRP A 71 6.12 6.06 2.80
C TRP A 71 5.85 7.36 3.56
N LYS A 72 4.66 7.95 3.43
CA LYS A 72 4.27 9.17 4.16
C LYS A 72 4.37 8.99 5.67
N GLU A 73 3.85 7.90 6.22
CA GLU A 73 3.89 7.63 7.66
C GLU A 73 5.32 7.48 8.17
N ARG A 74 6.19 6.86 7.37
CA ARG A 74 7.61 6.79 7.69
C ARG A 74 8.27 8.18 7.70
N CYS A 75 8.02 9.02 6.69
CA CYS A 75 8.48 10.41 6.70
C CYS A 75 7.98 11.13 7.95
N ARG A 76 6.71 10.95 8.32
CA ARG A 76 6.09 11.52 9.51
C ARG A 76 6.79 11.11 10.81
N ARG A 77 7.18 9.83 10.93
CA ARG A 77 7.95 9.31 12.07
C ARG A 77 9.34 9.91 12.17
N VAL A 78 10.04 10.05 11.04
CA VAL A 78 11.43 10.52 11.00
C VAL A 78 11.53 12.03 11.13
N PHE A 79 10.70 12.78 10.41
CA PHE A 79 10.83 14.24 10.29
C PHE A 79 9.91 15.01 11.25
N ASP A 80 8.73 14.47 11.56
CA ASP A 80 7.75 15.16 12.42
C ASP A 80 7.70 14.59 13.85
N ASN A 81 8.45 13.52 14.13
CA ASN A 81 8.40 12.78 15.39
C ASN A 81 6.97 12.38 15.81
N LYS A 82 6.14 12.00 14.83
CA LYS A 82 4.74 11.60 15.02
C LYS A 82 4.53 10.18 14.48
N GLU A 83 3.70 9.40 15.16
CA GLU A 83 3.42 8.01 14.77
C GLU A 83 1.94 7.63 14.78
N MET A 84 1.52 6.91 13.74
CA MET A 84 0.21 6.29 13.63
C MET A 84 0.33 4.81 13.92
N THR A 85 -0.59 4.26 14.68
CA THR A 85 -0.72 2.80 14.81
C THR A 85 -1.11 2.17 13.48
N VAL A 86 -0.85 0.87 13.31
CA VAL A 86 -1.25 0.14 12.09
C VAL A 86 -2.75 0.32 11.78
N PRO A 87 -3.68 0.19 12.74
CA PRO A 87 -5.11 0.43 12.48
C PRO A 87 -5.42 1.86 12.00
N GLN A 88 -4.74 2.87 12.55
CA GLN A 88 -4.93 4.27 12.14
C GLN A 88 -4.50 4.49 10.69
N LEU A 89 -3.34 3.96 10.30
CA LEU A 89 -2.86 4.07 8.93
C LEU A 89 -3.74 3.28 7.95
N VAL A 90 -4.18 2.08 8.32
CA VAL A 90 -5.12 1.28 7.51
C VAL A 90 -6.43 2.03 7.28
N LEU A 91 -6.96 2.72 8.31
CA LEU A 91 -8.15 3.55 8.16
C LEU A 91 -7.91 4.72 7.19
N LEU A 92 -6.78 5.42 7.34
CA LEU A 92 -6.41 6.53 6.45
C LEU A 92 -6.28 6.08 4.99
N ILE A 93 -5.62 4.96 4.73
CA ILE A 93 -5.47 4.41 3.38
C ILE A 93 -6.83 4.07 2.77
N LYS A 94 -7.74 3.47 3.55
CA LYS A 94 -9.11 3.18 3.07
C LYS A 94 -9.85 4.46 2.67
N GLN A 95 -9.72 5.52 3.47
CA GLN A 95 -10.30 6.83 3.17
C GLN A 95 -9.67 7.45 1.91
N ASP A 96 -8.35 7.40 1.75
CA ASP A 96 -7.65 7.90 0.56
C ASP A 96 -8.13 7.18 -0.72
N ILE A 97 -8.27 5.85 -0.67
CA ILE A 97 -8.77 5.04 -1.79
C ILE A 97 -10.23 5.42 -2.12
N GLN A 98 -11.10 5.56 -1.11
CA GLN A 98 -12.50 5.95 -1.30
C GLN A 98 -12.63 7.35 -1.90
N ASN A 99 -11.89 8.32 -1.35
CA ASN A 99 -11.90 9.71 -1.83
C ASN A 99 -11.46 9.82 -3.28
N TRP A 100 -10.48 9.01 -3.70
CA TRP A 100 -10.07 8.94 -5.10
C TRP A 100 -11.22 8.49 -6.02
N HIS A 101 -11.92 7.42 -5.65
CA HIS A 101 -13.07 6.93 -6.41
C HIS A 101 -14.20 7.95 -6.51
N THR A 102 -14.54 8.60 -5.40
CA THR A 102 -15.59 9.64 -5.40
C THR A 102 -15.18 10.87 -6.20
N THR A 103 -13.91 11.26 -6.12
CA THR A 103 -13.40 12.39 -6.91
C THR A 103 -13.46 12.02 -8.38
N HIS A 104 -12.93 10.90 -8.85
CA HIS A 104 -12.92 10.58 -10.29
C HIS A 104 -14.32 10.42 -10.91
N ALA A 105 -15.29 9.92 -10.15
CA ALA A 105 -16.68 9.87 -10.60
C ALA A 105 -17.31 11.27 -10.81
N CYS A 106 -16.86 12.28 -10.06
CA CYS A 106 -17.39 13.64 -10.11
C CYS A 106 -16.85 14.48 -11.28
N TRP A 107 -15.80 14.03 -11.99
CA TRP A 107 -15.19 14.76 -13.12
C TRP A 107 -15.53 14.14 -14.49
N GLU A 108 -16.32 13.06 -14.49
CA GLU A 108 -16.83 12.40 -15.71
C GLU A 108 -18.32 12.75 -16.00
N GLU A 109 -18.92 13.66 -15.21
CA GLU A 109 -20.23 14.31 -15.45
C GLU A 109 -20.06 15.70 -16.05
#